data_AF-A0A7X9C0P8-F1
#
_entry.id   AF-A0A7X9C0P8-F1
#
_cell.length_a   1.000
_cell.length_b   1.000
_cell.length_c   1.000
_cell.angle_alpha   90.00
_cell.angle_beta   90.00
_cell.angle_gamma   90.00
#
_symmetry.space_group_name_H-M   'P 1'
#
loop_
_entity.id
_entity.type
_entity.pdbx_description
1 polymer ?
#
loop_
_entity_poly.entity_id
_entity_poly.type
_entity_poly.pdbx_seq_one_letter_code
_entity_poly.pdbx_strand_id
1 'polypeptide(L)'
;ISACDGKVEKLGWNRLGGERVGIRGEDGNYYYYAHLKIINPNLEVGQKIKKGDFLGTLGRTGDAITTPDHLHFGIQLPNEQWVNPYPFVYVWERSSYNPLKQGNS
;
A
#
# COMPACT_ATOMS: atom_id res chain seq x y z
N ILE A 1 0.13 4.33 4.73
CA ILE A 1 -0.14 3.31 5.77
C ILE A 1 -0.50 1.98 5.11
N SER A 2 -0.35 0.84 5.79
CA SER A 2 -0.71 -0.47 5.24
C SER A 2 -2.23 -0.64 5.14
N ALA A 3 -2.70 -1.17 4.01
CA ALA A 3 -4.10 -1.50 3.79
C ALA A 3 -4.54 -2.80 4.49
N CYS A 4 -3.59 -3.65 4.88
CA CYS A 4 -3.84 -5.01 5.38
C CYS A 4 -2.85 -5.44 6.47
N ASP A 5 -3.22 -6.50 7.18
CA ASP A 5 -2.32 -7.30 8.00
C ASP A 5 -1.48 -8.20 7.10
N GLY A 6 -0.22 -8.43 7.45
CA GLY A 6 0.65 -9.27 6.64
C GLY A 6 2.13 -9.18 7.02
N LYS A 7 2.98 -9.33 6.01
CA LYS A 7 4.44 -9.32 6.15
C LYS A 7 5.08 -8.51 5.02
N VAL A 8 6.12 -7.75 5.34
CA VAL A 8 6.92 -7.06 4.32
C VAL A 8 7.61 -8.11 3.45
N GLU A 9 7.30 -8.13 2.17
CA GLU A 9 7.88 -9.04 1.19
C GLU A 9 8.97 -8.35 0.37
N LYS A 10 8.80 -7.06 0.04
CA LYS A 10 9.79 -6.28 -0.70
C LYS A 10 9.93 -4.85 -0.17
N LEU A 11 11.15 -4.33 -0.24
CA LEU A 11 11.50 -2.96 0.13
C LEU A 11 12.47 -2.36 -0.91
N GLY A 12 12.55 -1.03 -0.96
CA GLY A 12 13.64 -0.29 -1.59
C GLY A 12 13.42 0.09 -3.06
N TRP A 13 14.40 0.81 -3.59
CA TRP A 13 14.30 1.48 -4.87
C TRP A 13 14.34 0.54 -6.10
N ASN A 14 13.56 0.86 -7.14
CA ASN A 14 13.84 0.41 -8.50
C ASN A 14 13.50 1.51 -9.54
N ARG A 15 13.91 1.30 -10.79
CA ARG A 15 13.74 2.29 -11.87
C ARG A 15 12.29 2.70 -12.12
N LEU A 16 11.35 1.75 -12.07
CA LEU A 16 9.95 1.98 -12.42
C LEU A 16 9.19 2.53 -11.21
N GLY A 17 9.07 1.73 -10.16
CA GLY A 17 8.33 2.07 -8.94
C GLY A 17 9.00 3.06 -8.00
N GLY A 18 10.26 3.45 -8.26
CA GLY A 18 11.00 4.29 -7.32
C GLY A 18 11.17 3.60 -5.97
N GLU A 19 11.06 4.38 -4.90
CA GLU A 19 10.94 3.84 -3.55
C GLU A 19 9.60 3.12 -3.38
N ARG A 20 9.67 1.83 -3.08
CA ARG A 20 8.49 0.96 -2.99
C ARG A 20 8.50 0.03 -1.79
N VAL A 21 7.30 -0.28 -1.34
CA VAL A 21 7.02 -1.30 -0.30
C VAL A 21 6.08 -2.33 -0.90
N GLY A 22 6.39 -3.60 -0.68
CA GLY A 22 5.56 -4.74 -1.05
C GLY A 22 5.16 -5.52 0.19
N ILE A 23 3.86 -5.67 0.44
CA ILE A 23 3.32 -6.41 1.58
C ILE A 23 2.58 -7.65 1.08
N ARG A 24 2.94 -8.82 1.58
CA ARG A 24 2.12 -10.03 1.43
C ARG A 24 1.08 -10.04 2.54
N GLY A 25 -0.18 -9.88 2.17
CA GLY A 25 -1.31 -9.94 3.09
C GLY A 25 -1.53 -11.35 3.64
N GLU A 26 -2.18 -11.45 4.80
CA GLU A 26 -2.64 -12.72 5.36
C GLU A 26 -3.69 -13.42 4.47
N ASP A 27 -4.34 -12.67 3.58
CA ASP A 27 -5.24 -13.16 2.54
C ASP A 27 -4.52 -13.70 1.29
N GLY A 28 -3.17 -13.70 1.29
CA GLY A 28 -2.33 -14.18 0.21
C GLY A 28 -2.10 -13.16 -0.92
N ASN A 29 -2.81 -12.03 -0.94
CA ASN A 29 -2.62 -10.99 -1.93
C ASN A 29 -1.31 -10.23 -1.68
N TYR A 30 -0.66 -9.80 -2.75
CA TYR A 30 0.47 -8.88 -2.67
C TYR A 30 0.03 -7.46 -2.94
N TYR A 31 0.30 -6.58 -1.98
CA TYR A 31 -0.02 -5.17 -2.01
C TYR A 31 1.23 -4.35 -2.28
N TYR A 32 1.17 -3.60 -3.37
CA TYR A 32 2.30 -2.84 -3.90
C TYR A 32 2.07 -1.35 -3.70
N TYR A 33 3.02 -0.68 -3.05
CA TYR A 33 3.03 0.76 -2.80
C TYR A 33 4.28 1.34 -3.45
N ALA A 34 4.14 2.26 -4.41
CA ALA A 34 5.25 2.81 -5.18
C ALA A 34 5.22 4.33 -5.29
N HIS A 35 6.30 4.87 -5.84
CA HIS A 35 6.63 6.29 -5.99
C HIS A 35 6.76 7.03 -4.66
N LEU A 36 7.06 6.32 -3.57
CA LEU A 36 7.18 6.94 -2.25
C LEU A 36 8.30 7.97 -2.24
N LYS A 37 8.16 9.02 -1.44
CA LYS A 37 9.26 9.96 -1.21
C LYS A 37 10.24 9.41 -0.18
N ILE A 38 9.71 8.82 0.88
CA ILE A 38 10.46 8.22 1.99
C ILE A 38 9.76 6.91 2.36
N ILE A 39 10.54 5.83 2.47
CA ILE A 39 10.14 4.58 3.11
C ILE A 39 10.40 4.72 4.61
N ASN A 40 9.50 4.19 5.45
CA ASN A 40 9.74 4.11 6.88
C ASN A 40 11.07 3.35 7.15
N PRO A 41 12.08 4.00 7.75
CA PRO A 41 13.42 3.42 7.89
C PRO A 41 13.46 2.22 8.85
N ASN A 42 12.43 2.04 9.68
CA ASN A 42 12.30 0.91 10.59
C ASN A 42 11.66 -0.32 9.92
N LEU A 43 11.34 -0.26 8.62
CA LEU A 43 10.81 -1.41 7.90
C LEU A 43 11.92 -2.34 7.46
N GLU A 44 11.72 -3.62 7.72
CA GLU A 44 12.62 -4.68 7.27
C GLU A 44 11.86 -5.74 6.48
N VAL A 45 12.52 -6.34 5.48
CA VAL A 45 11.96 -7.49 4.77
C VAL A 45 11.74 -8.62 5.77
N GLY A 46 10.52 -9.12 5.79
CA GLY A 46 10.09 -10.17 6.70
C GLY A 46 9.42 -9.69 7.99
N GLN A 47 9.36 -8.38 8.23
CA GLN A 47 8.65 -7.81 9.36
C GLN A 47 7.14 -8.02 9.25
N LYS A 48 6.49 -8.35 10.37
CA LYS A 48 5.02 -8.39 10.47
C LYS A 48 4.47 -6.97 10.45
N ILE A 49 3.38 -6.79 9.72
CA ILE A 49 2.69 -5.52 9.54
C ILE A 49 1.23 -5.68 9.94
N LYS A 50 0.69 -4.67 10.61
CA LYS A 50 -0.73 -4.52 10.88
C LYS A 50 -1.34 -3.48 9.95
N LYS A 51 -2.62 -3.66 9.64
CA LYS A 51 -3.42 -2.68 8.91
C LYS A 51 -3.34 -1.35 9.66
N GLY A 52 -3.01 -0.29 8.92
CA GLY A 52 -2.80 1.04 9.47
C GLY A 52 -1.35 1.39 9.79
N ASP A 53 -0.42 0.44 9.79
CA ASP A 53 1.00 0.73 10.08
C ASP A 53 1.61 1.70 9.07
N PHE A 54 2.49 2.58 9.53
CA PHE A 54 3.17 3.56 8.68
C PHE A 54 4.20 2.90 7.78
N LEU A 55 4.03 3.06 6.45
CA LEU A 55 4.94 2.48 5.45
C LEU A 55 5.88 3.51 4.82
N GLY A 56 5.46 4.77 4.75
CA GLY A 56 6.16 5.81 4.02
C GLY A 56 5.25 6.98 3.64
N THR A 57 5.80 7.93 2.90
CA THR A 57 5.12 9.16 2.47
C THR A 57 4.90 9.21 0.96
N LEU A 58 3.87 9.95 0.54
CA LEU A 58 3.61 10.24 -0.87
C LEU A 58 4.81 10.93 -1.53
N GLY A 59 5.02 10.64 -2.81
CA GLY A 59 6.10 11.21 -3.59
C GLY A 59 5.89 10.97 -5.07
N ARG A 60 7.02 10.97 -5.79
CA ARG A 60 7.08 10.79 -7.24
C ARG A 60 8.41 10.18 -7.67
N THR A 61 8.99 9.31 -6.85
CA THR A 61 10.27 8.66 -7.21
C THR A 61 10.07 7.62 -8.31
N GLY A 62 11.15 7.25 -9.00
CA GLY A 62 11.08 6.30 -10.12
C GLY A 62 10.67 6.99 -11.42
N ASP A 63 9.86 6.33 -12.22
CA ASP A 63 9.38 6.88 -13.50
C ASP A 63 8.32 7.99 -13.34
N ALA A 64 7.77 8.17 -12.14
CA ALA A 64 6.83 9.23 -11.79
C ALA A 64 7.46 10.63 -11.63
N ILE A 65 8.79 10.79 -11.77
CA ILE A 65 9.52 12.01 -11.37
C ILE A 65 9.03 13.32 -12.02
N THR A 66 8.40 13.21 -13.19
CA THR A 66 7.83 14.34 -13.95
C THR A 66 6.34 14.57 -13.70
N THR A 67 5.72 13.86 -12.77
CA THR A 67 4.29 13.94 -12.43
C THR A 67 4.07 14.56 -11.04
N PRO A 68 2.86 15.01 -10.69
CA PRO A 68 2.54 15.39 -9.32
C PRO A 68 2.70 14.23 -8.32
N ASP A 69 2.90 14.56 -7.05
CA ASP A 69 3.04 13.56 -5.99
C ASP A 69 1.78 12.68 -5.91
N HIS A 70 1.95 11.36 -5.97
CA HIS A 70 0.86 10.38 -5.93
C HIS A 70 1.34 9.03 -5.38
N LEU A 71 0.40 8.12 -5.13
CA LEU A 71 0.68 6.73 -4.78
C LEU A 71 0.28 5.85 -5.95
N HIS A 72 1.22 5.09 -6.50
CA HIS A 72 0.86 3.94 -7.30
C HIS A 72 0.58 2.77 -6.37
N PHE A 73 -0.68 2.33 -6.35
CA PHE A 73 -1.15 1.21 -5.55
C PHE A 73 -1.56 0.05 -6.46
N GLY A 74 -1.05 -1.15 -6.20
CA GLY A 74 -1.35 -2.34 -6.98
C GLY A 74 -1.69 -3.53 -6.08
N ILE A 75 -2.53 -4.43 -6.61
CA ILE A 75 -2.88 -5.70 -5.96
C ILE A 75 -2.55 -6.82 -6.95
N GLN A 76 -1.77 -7.79 -6.50
CA GLN A 76 -1.51 -9.02 -7.21
C GLN A 76 -2.10 -10.20 -6.41
N LEU A 77 -2.93 -11.00 -7.07
CA LEU A 77 -3.56 -12.17 -6.50
C LEU A 77 -2.55 -13.30 -6.24
N PRO A 78 -2.89 -14.34 -5.46
CA PRO A 78 -2.00 -15.47 -5.20
C PRO A 78 -1.58 -16.24 -6.46
N ASN A 79 -2.37 -16.15 -7.54
CA ASN A 79 -2.05 -16.72 -8.84
C ASN A 79 -1.20 -15.78 -9.73
N GLU A 80 -0.55 -14.78 -9.14
CA GLU A 80 0.32 -13.80 -9.78
C GLU A 80 -0.34 -12.81 -10.74
N GLN A 81 -1.67 -12.84 -10.86
CA GLN A 81 -2.42 -11.90 -11.69
C GLN A 81 -2.58 -10.53 -11.01
N TRP A 82 -2.22 -9.47 -11.74
CA TRP A 82 -2.47 -8.09 -11.32
C TRP A 82 -3.92 -7.71 -11.61
N VAL A 83 -4.60 -7.14 -10.61
CA VAL A 83 -6.00 -6.73 -10.73
C VAL A 83 -6.15 -5.23 -10.54
N ASN A 84 -7.21 -4.67 -11.13
CA ASN A 84 -7.58 -3.29 -10.85
C ASN A 84 -7.91 -3.15 -9.36
N PRO A 85 -7.19 -2.31 -8.60
CA PRO A 85 -7.43 -2.16 -7.16
C PRO A 85 -8.68 -1.35 -6.83
N TYR A 86 -9.24 -0.61 -7.79
CA TYR A 86 -10.35 0.32 -7.56
C TYR A 86 -11.57 -0.32 -6.89
N PRO A 87 -12.08 -1.51 -7.31
CA PRO A 87 -13.20 -2.15 -6.63
C PRO A 87 -12.91 -2.47 -5.15
N PHE A 88 -11.68 -2.89 -4.83
CA PHE A 88 -11.29 -3.19 -3.44
C PHE A 88 -11.25 -1.92 -2.59
N VAL A 89 -10.58 -0.88 -3.08
CA VAL A 89 -10.47 0.41 -2.37
C VAL A 89 -11.86 1.02 -2.15
N TYR A 90 -12.73 0.96 -3.16
CA TYR A 90 -14.10 1.45 -3.07
C TYR A 90 -14.93 0.72 -2.01
N VAL A 91 -14.84 -0.61 -1.97
CA VAL A 91 -15.52 -1.40 -0.94
C VAL A 91 -14.93 -1.10 0.44
N TRP A 92 -13.61 -1.02 0.58
CA TRP A 92 -12.96 -0.71 1.86
C TRP A 92 -13.31 0.67 2.40
N GLU A 93 -13.41 1.69 1.53
CA GLU A 93 -13.88 3.02 1.90
C GLU A 93 -15.30 2.95 2.49
N ARG A 94 -16.21 2.25 1.81
CA ARG A 94 -17.60 2.09 2.26
C ARG A 94 -17.76 1.21 3.49
N SER A 95 -16.96 0.17 3.65
CA SER A 95 -16.97 -0.67 4.86
C SER A 95 -16.34 0.05 6.06
N SER A 96 -15.44 1.00 5.82
CA SER A 96 -14.88 1.87 6.87
C SER A 96 -15.85 3.00 7.25
N TYR A 97 -16.80 3.32 6.38
CA TYR A 97 -17.88 4.28 6.63
C TYR A 97 -19.02 3.63 7.44
N ASN A 98 -19.06 3.89 8.74
CA ASN A 98 -20.19 3.52 9.59
C ASN A 98 -21.04 4.76 9.92
N PRO A 99 -22.21 4.96 9.27
CA PRO A 99 -23.05 6.13 9.51
C PRO A 99 -23.61 6.18 10.95
N LEU A 100 -23.56 5.07 11.71
CA LEU A 100 -24.03 5.00 13.09
C LEU A 100 -23.00 5.49 14.13
N LYS A 101 -21.79 5.91 13.72
CA LYS A 101 -20.77 6.47 14.64
C LYS A 101 -20.66 8.01 14.63
N GLN A 102 -21.47 8.72 13.84
CA GLN A 102 -21.47 10.20 13.78
C GLN A 102 -22.65 10.89 14.50
N GLY A 103 -23.36 10.18 15.38
CA GLY A 103 -24.43 10.75 16.20
C GLY A 103 -24.30 10.33 17.66
N ASN A 104 -23.39 10.99 18.38
CA ASN A 104 -23.44 11.27 19.82
C ASN A 104 -22.08 11.85 20.26
N SER A 105 -21.95 13.16 20.16
CA SER A 105 -21.02 14.00 20.92
C SER A 105 -21.64 15.37 21.06
#